data_AF-A0A8M1KLD8-F1
#
_entry.id   AF-A0A8M1KLD8-F1
#
_cell.length_a   1.000
_cell.length_b   1.000
_cell.length_c   1.000
_cell.angle_alpha   90.00
_cell.angle_beta   90.00
_cell.angle_gamma   90.00
#
_symmetry.space_group_name_H-M   'P 1'
#
loop_
_entity.id
_entity.type
_entity.pdbx_description
1 polymer ?
#
loop_
_entity_poly.entity_id
_entity_poly.type
_entity_poly.pdbx_seq_one_letter_code
_entity_poly.pdbx_strand_id
1 'polypeptide(L)'
;MKSADEEFVMVGEVFAPAIFQFCGATAQEVNRAKDCVTSCIMKEQASTQIQDPLISRFTQEDRNELQNLQKELTVSIRVERRNTDSIISLEGLTRDVFKVEGRIRDMIRKAERDDTTGREAFVISTRVKWQYVDLNNTPVPFDMYTNMKLEQAFQSKRRRVTIKIGRHEYEADVLSRIASKPGRKDIELKRVDQKDDSSVSLPSHWANMNAGDVDQIKLSASSTEYAEVEKEFRRTGLASTIIQIERVQNSTLWMIYMIKKNQFDQKNSHTNNERKLFHGTSADTTDQINRSGFNRSFAGSAVGMVFFHYFQHRTQLYFDH
;
A
#
# COMPACT_ATOMS: atom_id res chain seq x y z
N MET A 1 -9.77 -12.47 -24.60
CA MET A 1 -9.75 -12.45 -23.11
C MET A 1 -10.11 -11.05 -22.68
N LYS A 2 -11.26 -10.86 -22.03
CA LYS A 2 -11.77 -9.52 -21.66
C LYS A 2 -10.77 -8.84 -20.70
N SER A 3 -10.45 -7.58 -21.00
CA SER A 3 -9.63 -6.70 -20.16
C SER A 3 -10.22 -6.63 -18.74
N ALA A 4 -9.39 -6.83 -17.72
CA ALA A 4 -9.77 -6.78 -16.31
C ALA A 4 -9.55 -5.39 -15.68
N ASP A 5 -9.64 -4.33 -16.49
CA ASP A 5 -9.82 -2.95 -16.02
C ASP A 5 -11.32 -2.64 -15.97
N GLU A 6 -12.07 -3.37 -15.14
CA GLU A 6 -13.31 -2.79 -14.63
C GLU A 6 -12.91 -1.66 -13.71
N GLU A 7 -13.07 -0.43 -14.20
CA GLU A 7 -12.95 0.80 -13.45
C GLU A 7 -13.72 0.61 -12.14
N PHE A 8 -12.98 0.53 -11.02
CA PHE A 8 -13.56 0.25 -9.70
C PHE A 8 -14.23 1.52 -9.19
N VAL A 9 -15.35 1.87 -9.83
CA VAL A 9 -16.19 3.01 -9.52
C VAL A 9 -17.30 2.49 -8.61
N MET A 10 -17.43 3.09 -7.43
CA MET A 10 -18.60 2.88 -6.59
C MET A 10 -19.49 4.10 -6.74
N VAL A 11 -20.70 3.87 -7.23
CA VAL A 11 -21.71 4.92 -7.37
C VAL A 11 -22.42 5.09 -6.03
N GLY A 12 -22.70 6.35 -5.69
CA GLY A 12 -23.45 6.70 -4.49
C GLY A 12 -24.88 6.18 -4.60
N GLU A 13 -25.39 5.64 -3.50
CA GLU A 13 -26.76 5.15 -3.40
C GLU A 13 -27.73 6.34 -3.36
N VAL A 14 -28.81 6.23 -4.13
CA VAL A 14 -29.90 7.19 -4.11
C VAL A 14 -30.94 6.72 -3.11
N PHE A 15 -31.11 7.48 -2.04
CA PHE A 15 -32.08 7.16 -1.01
C PHE A 15 -33.46 7.70 -1.35
N ALA A 16 -34.51 7.03 -0.87
CA ALA A 16 -35.88 7.47 -1.07
C ALA A 16 -36.09 8.87 -0.48
N PRO A 17 -36.72 9.81 -1.22
CA PRO A 17 -36.88 11.17 -0.73
C PRO A 17 -37.92 11.23 0.38
N ALA A 18 -37.66 12.06 1.40
CA ALA A 18 -38.68 12.48 2.33
C ALA A 18 -39.59 13.52 1.65
N ILE A 19 -40.90 13.28 1.67
CA ILE A 19 -41.89 14.19 1.07
C ILE A 19 -42.48 15.08 2.16
N PHE A 20 -42.31 16.39 2.00
CA PHE A 20 -42.93 17.40 2.87
C PHE A 20 -44.07 18.08 2.11
N GLN A 21 -45.26 18.12 2.73
CA GLN A 21 -46.41 18.88 2.24
C GLN A 21 -46.62 20.09 3.15
N PHE A 22 -46.74 21.27 2.54
CA PHE A 22 -46.91 22.53 3.26
C PHE A 22 -48.30 23.09 2.99
N CYS A 23 -49.00 23.53 4.05
CA CYS A 23 -50.28 24.21 3.97
C CYS A 23 -50.22 25.46 4.85
N GLY A 24 -50.77 26.58 4.38
CA GLY A 24 -50.76 27.86 5.08
C GLY A 24 -51.85 28.79 4.56
N ALA A 25 -52.15 29.85 5.30
CA ALA A 25 -53.23 30.77 4.95
C ALA A 25 -52.86 31.68 3.76
N THR A 26 -51.56 31.92 3.56
CA THR A 26 -51.03 32.67 2.41
C THR A 26 -49.85 31.98 1.74
N ALA A 27 -49.61 32.29 0.46
CA ALA A 27 -48.43 31.79 -0.26
C ALA A 27 -47.10 32.25 0.37
N GLN A 28 -47.08 33.44 1.00
CA GLN A 28 -45.90 33.96 1.70
C GLN A 28 -45.53 33.12 2.93
N GLU A 29 -46.53 32.70 3.71
CA GLU A 29 -46.31 31.81 4.86
C GLU A 29 -45.79 30.44 4.43
N VAL A 30 -46.36 29.87 3.36
CA VAL A 30 -45.92 28.59 2.80
C VAL A 30 -44.46 28.68 2.31
N ASN A 31 -44.10 29.73 1.58
CA ASN A 31 -42.72 29.93 1.12
C ASN A 31 -41.75 30.10 2.29
N ARG A 32 -42.13 30.87 3.31
CA ARG A 32 -41.28 31.06 4.50
C ARG A 32 -41.05 29.74 5.26
N ALA A 33 -42.08 28.90 5.38
CA ALA A 33 -41.95 27.57 5.99
C ALA A 33 -41.04 26.66 5.15
N LYS A 34 -41.20 26.66 3.81
CA LYS A 34 -40.34 25.91 2.89
C LYS A 34 -38.88 26.33 3.01
N ASP A 35 -38.60 27.64 3.04
CA ASP A 35 -37.24 28.17 3.16
C ASP A 35 -36.61 27.80 4.51
N CYS A 36 -37.41 27.86 5.59
CA CYS A 36 -36.96 27.46 6.92
C CYS A 36 -36.57 25.97 6.98
N VAL A 37 -37.43 25.08 6.48
CA VAL A 37 -37.15 23.63 6.42
C VAL A 37 -35.93 23.35 5.53
N THR A 38 -35.85 23.99 4.36
CA THR A 38 -34.69 23.85 3.46
C THR A 38 -33.40 24.28 4.16
N SER A 39 -33.42 25.41 4.87
CA SER A 39 -32.26 25.88 5.64
C SER A 39 -31.86 24.90 6.75
N CYS A 40 -32.83 24.32 7.47
CA CYS A 40 -32.56 23.30 8.48
C CYS A 40 -31.93 22.05 7.87
N ILE A 41 -32.44 21.55 6.76
CA ILE A 41 -31.88 20.37 6.06
C ILE A 41 -30.43 20.65 5.64
N MET A 42 -30.17 21.80 5.01
CA MET A 42 -28.82 22.15 4.54
C MET A 42 -27.82 22.31 5.68
N LYS A 43 -28.26 22.73 6.88
CA LYS A 43 -27.40 22.80 8.07
C LYS A 43 -27.04 21.44 8.66
N GLU A 44 -27.90 20.45 8.48
CA GLU A 44 -27.72 19.09 9.00
C GLU A 44 -27.06 18.14 7.98
N GLN A 45 -26.82 18.61 6.75
CA GLN A 45 -26.10 17.88 5.71
C GLN A 45 -24.62 18.28 5.66
N ALA A 46 -23.77 17.30 5.35
CA ALA A 46 -22.36 17.50 5.10
C ALA A 46 -21.93 16.79 3.81
N SER A 47 -20.96 17.40 3.13
CA SER A 47 -20.24 16.80 2.02
C SER A 47 -18.74 16.92 2.30
N THR A 48 -18.01 15.81 2.13
CA THR A 48 -16.56 15.77 2.34
C THR A 48 -15.89 14.84 1.33
N GLN A 49 -14.60 15.06 1.12
CA GLN A 49 -13.77 14.26 0.24
C GLN A 49 -12.52 13.79 0.98
N ILE A 50 -12.19 12.50 0.80
CA ILE A 50 -11.00 11.88 1.34
C ILE A 50 -10.14 11.49 0.15
N GLN A 51 -9.00 12.17 -0.02
CA GLN A 51 -7.99 11.82 -1.01
C GLN A 51 -6.87 11.05 -0.32
N ASP A 52 -6.68 9.81 -0.71
CA ASP A 52 -5.57 8.99 -0.23
C ASP A 52 -5.18 7.93 -1.27
N PRO A 53 -3.91 7.84 -1.70
CA PRO A 53 -3.53 6.88 -2.73
C PRO A 53 -3.65 5.42 -2.29
N LEU A 54 -3.71 5.11 -0.99
CA LEU A 54 -3.96 3.75 -0.50
C LEU A 54 -5.38 3.26 -0.77
N ILE A 55 -6.32 4.17 -1.08
CA ILE A 55 -7.65 3.79 -1.59
C ILE A 55 -7.49 2.96 -2.89
N SER A 56 -6.43 3.21 -3.67
CA SER A 56 -6.09 2.41 -4.84
C SER A 56 -5.68 0.96 -4.51
N ARG A 57 -5.61 0.57 -3.24
CA ARG A 57 -5.31 -0.80 -2.77
C ARG A 57 -6.48 -1.48 -2.09
N PHE A 58 -7.63 -0.82 -1.98
CA PHE A 58 -8.81 -1.43 -1.38
C PHE A 58 -9.19 -2.72 -2.12
N THR A 59 -9.45 -3.74 -1.31
CA THR A 59 -9.84 -5.09 -1.72
C THR A 59 -11.34 -5.17 -2.00
N GLN A 60 -11.81 -6.33 -2.44
CA GLN A 60 -13.25 -6.54 -2.62
C GLN A 60 -13.98 -6.56 -1.28
N GLU A 61 -13.34 -7.07 -0.23
CA GLU A 61 -13.85 -7.03 1.14
C GLU A 61 -14.05 -5.58 1.62
N ASP A 62 -13.06 -4.72 1.38
CA ASP A 62 -13.15 -3.29 1.71
C ASP A 62 -14.31 -2.63 0.95
N ARG A 63 -14.55 -3.01 -0.32
CA ARG A 63 -15.72 -2.54 -1.09
C ARG A 63 -17.04 -2.89 -0.42
N ASN A 64 -17.15 -4.14 -0.01
CA ASN A 64 -18.37 -4.65 0.60
C ASN A 64 -18.63 -3.93 1.93
N GLU A 65 -17.57 -3.61 2.68
CA GLU A 65 -17.67 -2.78 3.88
C GLU A 65 -18.19 -1.36 3.56
N LEU A 66 -17.65 -0.69 2.54
CA LEU A 66 -18.16 0.62 2.10
C LEU A 66 -19.64 0.56 1.67
N GLN A 67 -20.04 -0.49 0.95
CA GLN A 67 -21.44 -0.69 0.55
C GLN A 67 -22.36 -0.90 1.75
N ASN A 68 -21.89 -1.61 2.77
CA ASN A 68 -22.64 -1.80 4.01
C ASN A 68 -22.79 -0.48 4.77
N LEU A 69 -21.70 0.30 4.89
CA LEU A 69 -21.71 1.61 5.55
C LEU A 69 -22.69 2.58 4.87
N GLN A 70 -22.70 2.61 3.54
CA GLN A 70 -23.61 3.44 2.75
C GLN A 70 -25.08 3.13 3.09
N LYS A 71 -25.46 1.85 3.18
CA LYS A 71 -26.83 1.42 3.51
C LYS A 71 -27.18 1.64 4.98
N GLU A 72 -26.30 1.28 5.88
CA GLU A 72 -26.54 1.34 7.33
C GLU A 72 -26.68 2.79 7.81
N LEU A 73 -25.86 3.69 7.27
CA LEU A 73 -25.78 5.09 7.72
C LEU A 73 -26.49 6.06 6.77
N THR A 74 -27.10 5.58 5.68
CA THR A 74 -27.80 6.41 4.68
C THR A 74 -26.91 7.55 4.16
N VAL A 75 -25.64 7.24 3.88
CA VAL A 75 -24.63 8.17 3.36
C VAL A 75 -24.30 7.77 1.93
N SER A 76 -24.38 8.70 0.98
CA SER A 76 -23.91 8.47 -0.38
C SER A 76 -22.38 8.43 -0.38
N ILE A 77 -21.80 7.28 -0.69
CA ILE A 77 -20.37 7.04 -0.79
C ILE A 77 -20.03 6.82 -2.27
N ARG A 78 -19.24 7.73 -2.84
CA ARG A 78 -18.71 7.58 -4.21
C ARG A 78 -17.22 7.33 -4.13
N VAL A 79 -16.76 6.27 -4.80
CA VAL A 79 -15.34 5.92 -4.86
C VAL A 79 -14.85 6.12 -6.27
N GLU A 80 -13.89 7.01 -6.44
CA GLU A 80 -13.17 7.25 -7.68
C GLU A 80 -11.74 6.76 -7.51
N ARG A 81 -11.50 5.52 -7.94
CA ARG A 81 -10.17 4.90 -7.82
C ARG A 81 -9.27 5.43 -8.94
N ARG A 82 -8.50 6.45 -8.61
CA ARG A 82 -7.41 6.95 -9.45
C ARG A 82 -6.14 6.78 -8.67
N ASN A 83 -5.25 5.89 -9.09
CA ASN A 83 -3.84 5.94 -8.73
C ASN A 83 -3.39 6.76 -7.49
N THR A 84 -2.79 7.94 -7.70
CA THR A 84 -2.40 8.90 -6.64
C THR A 84 -3.54 9.80 -6.20
N ASP A 85 -4.57 9.93 -7.03
CA ASP A 85 -5.65 10.90 -6.87
C ASP A 85 -6.95 10.18 -6.49
N SER A 86 -6.84 9.08 -5.75
CA SER A 86 -7.98 8.24 -5.42
C SER A 86 -8.78 8.99 -4.38
N ILE A 87 -10.07 9.19 -4.66
CA ILE A 87 -10.94 10.01 -3.85
C ILE A 87 -12.16 9.20 -3.45
N ILE A 88 -12.55 9.34 -2.19
CA ILE A 88 -13.87 8.94 -1.71
C ILE A 88 -14.66 10.20 -1.36
N SER A 89 -15.77 10.42 -2.04
CA SER A 89 -16.72 11.50 -1.75
C SER A 89 -17.86 10.97 -0.89
N LEU A 90 -18.19 11.71 0.18
CA LEU A 90 -19.25 11.38 1.12
C LEU A 90 -20.29 12.50 1.15
N GLU A 91 -21.57 12.13 1.13
CA GLU A 91 -22.68 13.08 1.21
C GLU A 91 -23.82 12.50 2.05
N GLY A 92 -24.30 13.24 3.04
CA GLY A 92 -25.36 12.77 3.94
C GLY A 92 -25.52 13.63 5.19
N LEU A 93 -26.16 13.08 6.23
CA LEU A 93 -26.28 13.76 7.52
C LEU A 93 -24.92 13.92 8.19
N THR A 94 -24.63 15.10 8.74
CA THR A 94 -23.31 15.48 9.29
C THR A 94 -22.74 14.44 10.26
N ARG A 95 -23.56 13.97 11.22
CA ARG A 95 -23.15 12.96 12.21
C ARG A 95 -22.72 11.65 11.56
N ASP A 96 -23.46 11.21 10.54
CA ASP A 96 -23.27 9.90 9.93
C ASP A 96 -22.15 9.94 8.88
N VAL A 97 -22.00 11.06 8.16
CA VAL A 97 -20.80 11.37 7.35
C VAL A 97 -19.54 11.28 8.20
N PHE A 98 -19.52 11.90 9.40
CA PHE A 98 -18.36 11.84 10.29
C PHE A 98 -18.03 10.41 10.75
N LYS A 99 -19.04 9.58 11.03
CA LYS A 99 -18.84 8.16 11.37
C LYS A 99 -18.23 7.39 10.20
N VAL A 100 -18.78 7.56 8.99
CA VAL A 100 -18.29 6.90 7.77
C VAL A 100 -16.85 7.32 7.48
N GLU A 101 -16.54 8.61 7.57
CA GLU A 101 -15.18 9.12 7.41
C GLU A 101 -14.20 8.46 8.39
N GLY A 102 -14.57 8.34 9.66
CA GLY A 102 -13.75 7.64 10.65
C GLY A 102 -13.44 6.19 10.26
N ARG A 103 -14.44 5.45 9.73
CA ARG A 103 -14.26 4.08 9.26
C ARG A 103 -13.34 3.99 8.04
N ILE A 104 -13.53 4.88 7.07
CA ILE A 104 -12.66 4.93 5.89
C ILE A 104 -11.21 5.19 6.27
N ARG A 105 -10.95 6.11 7.21
CA ARG A 105 -9.59 6.36 7.71
C ARG A 105 -8.98 5.11 8.36
N ASP A 106 -9.76 4.32 9.09
CA ASP A 106 -9.29 3.06 9.67
C ASP A 106 -9.01 1.99 8.60
N MET A 107 -9.82 1.94 7.54
CA MET A 107 -9.57 1.07 6.37
C MET A 107 -8.29 1.46 5.63
N ILE A 108 -8.04 2.76 5.42
CA ILE A 108 -6.78 3.26 4.83
C ILE A 108 -5.58 2.81 5.66
N ARG A 109 -5.62 3.02 6.98
CA ARG A 109 -4.56 2.58 7.90
C ARG A 109 -4.38 1.06 7.88
N LYS A 110 -5.46 0.29 7.72
CA LYS A 110 -5.39 -1.17 7.58
C LYS A 110 -4.68 -1.53 6.27
N ALA A 111 -5.05 -0.92 5.15
CA ALA A 111 -4.41 -1.14 3.86
C ALA A 111 -2.90 -0.83 3.89
N GLU A 112 -2.49 0.21 4.62
CA GLU A 112 -1.07 0.53 4.85
C GLU A 112 -0.35 -0.60 5.61
N ARG A 113 -0.94 -1.06 6.72
CA ARG A 113 -0.36 -2.16 7.52
C ARG A 113 -0.27 -3.45 6.72
N ASP A 114 -1.30 -3.79 5.96
CA ASP A 114 -1.36 -5.02 5.16
C ASP A 114 -0.28 -5.00 4.08
N ASP A 115 -0.05 -3.85 3.43
CA ASP A 115 1.01 -3.68 2.43
C ASP A 115 2.41 -3.78 3.03
N THR A 116 2.67 -3.11 4.16
CA THR A 116 3.95 -3.24 4.89
C THR A 116 4.20 -4.69 5.28
N THR A 117 3.19 -5.35 5.85
CA THR A 117 3.25 -6.76 6.26
C THR A 117 3.54 -7.67 5.06
N GLY A 118 2.88 -7.44 3.91
CA GLY A 118 3.11 -8.21 2.70
C GLY A 118 4.54 -8.08 2.16
N ARG A 119 5.11 -6.87 2.22
CA ARG A 119 6.51 -6.63 1.83
C ARG A 119 7.51 -7.35 2.74
N GLU A 120 7.32 -7.26 4.04
CA GLU A 120 8.16 -7.97 5.02
C GLU A 120 8.05 -9.49 4.85
N ALA A 121 6.83 -9.99 4.70
CA ALA A 121 6.57 -11.41 4.49
C ALA A 121 7.28 -11.94 3.23
N PHE A 122 7.23 -11.16 2.14
CA PHE A 122 7.94 -11.50 0.91
C PHE A 122 9.46 -11.58 1.14
N VAL A 123 10.08 -10.55 1.74
CA VAL A 123 11.53 -10.53 2.01
C VAL A 123 11.96 -11.69 2.91
N ILE A 124 11.19 -12.01 3.94
CA ILE A 124 11.50 -13.13 4.83
C ILE A 124 11.39 -14.46 4.08
N SER A 125 10.37 -14.63 3.23
CA SER A 125 10.14 -15.86 2.46
C SER A 125 11.28 -16.22 1.50
N THR A 126 12.11 -15.25 1.09
CA THR A 126 13.26 -15.51 0.22
C THR A 126 14.51 -15.93 0.98
N ARG A 127 14.58 -15.68 2.30
CA ARG A 127 15.74 -15.99 3.14
C ARG A 127 15.56 -17.28 3.93
N VAL A 128 14.33 -17.53 4.39
CA VAL A 128 14.01 -18.67 5.23
C VAL A 128 12.68 -19.27 4.83
N LYS A 129 12.63 -20.60 4.86
CA LYS A 129 11.40 -21.37 4.66
C LYS A 129 11.11 -22.21 5.89
N TRP A 130 10.01 -21.88 6.54
CA TRP A 130 9.31 -22.74 7.46
C TRP A 130 8.40 -23.69 6.67
N GLN A 131 8.38 -24.94 7.08
CA GLN A 131 7.63 -26.02 6.45
C GLN A 131 7.04 -26.90 7.55
N TYR A 132 5.94 -27.59 7.25
CA TYR A 132 5.43 -28.67 8.10
C TYR A 132 5.58 -30.00 7.38
N VAL A 133 5.74 -31.09 8.13
CA VAL A 133 5.78 -32.43 7.58
C VAL A 133 4.36 -32.97 7.50
N ASP A 134 3.88 -33.28 6.30
CA ASP A 134 2.55 -33.84 6.09
C ASP A 134 2.45 -35.33 6.48
N LEU A 135 1.27 -35.92 6.30
CA LEU A 135 1.02 -37.33 6.60
C LEU A 135 1.86 -38.31 5.76
N ASN A 136 2.33 -37.86 4.59
CA ASN A 136 3.19 -38.64 3.69
C ASN A 136 4.67 -38.38 3.98
N ASN A 137 5.00 -37.78 5.12
CA ASN A 137 6.35 -37.39 5.50
C ASN A 137 7.01 -36.40 4.52
N THR A 138 6.19 -35.65 3.76
CA THR A 138 6.66 -34.69 2.77
C THR A 138 6.72 -33.29 3.39
N PRO A 139 7.83 -32.54 3.23
CA PRO A 139 7.91 -31.16 3.70
C PRO A 139 7.03 -30.26 2.82
N VAL A 140 6.05 -29.59 3.41
CA VAL A 140 5.17 -28.64 2.74
C VAL A 140 5.48 -27.23 3.22
N PRO A 141 5.88 -26.30 2.34
CA PRO A 141 6.16 -24.92 2.72
C PRO A 141 4.90 -24.18 3.14
N PHE A 142 5.05 -23.31 4.13
CA PHE A 142 4.00 -22.36 4.49
C PHE A 142 3.88 -21.23 3.47
N ASP A 143 2.70 -20.59 3.45
CA ASP A 143 2.54 -19.29 2.78
C ASP A 143 3.44 -18.23 3.43
N MET A 144 3.70 -17.13 2.71
CA MET A 144 4.63 -16.10 3.16
C MET A 144 4.25 -15.47 4.51
N TYR A 145 2.96 -15.35 4.84
CA TYR A 145 2.50 -14.73 6.08
C TYR A 145 2.68 -15.66 7.26
N THR A 146 2.31 -16.94 7.11
CA THR A 146 2.57 -17.94 8.15
C THR A 146 4.07 -18.15 8.36
N ASN A 147 4.85 -18.16 7.28
CA ASN A 147 6.31 -18.23 7.32
C ASN A 147 6.92 -17.05 8.09
N MET A 148 6.50 -15.82 7.78
CA MET A 148 6.92 -14.61 8.51
C MET A 148 6.58 -14.70 9.98
N LYS A 149 5.35 -15.10 10.31
CA LYS A 149 4.87 -15.20 11.69
C LYS A 149 5.70 -16.18 12.52
N LEU A 150 6.04 -17.33 11.95
CA LEU A 150 6.92 -18.33 12.56
C LEU A 150 8.34 -17.79 12.74
N GLU A 151 8.89 -17.13 11.72
CA GLU A 151 10.24 -16.59 11.78
C GLU A 151 10.37 -15.46 12.81
N GLN A 152 9.41 -14.52 12.85
CA GLN A 152 9.39 -13.45 13.85
C GLN A 152 9.30 -14.03 15.27
N ALA A 153 8.46 -15.05 15.49
CA ALA A 153 8.36 -15.72 16.78
C ALA A 153 9.68 -16.40 17.17
N PHE A 154 10.35 -17.05 16.21
CA PHE A 154 11.65 -17.66 16.43
C PHE A 154 12.73 -16.64 16.79
N GLN A 155 12.85 -15.54 16.03
CA GLN A 155 13.84 -14.47 16.26
C GLN A 155 13.62 -13.74 17.59
N SER A 156 12.36 -13.47 17.94
CA SER A 156 11.99 -12.83 19.22
C SER A 156 12.01 -13.78 20.41
N LYS A 157 12.38 -15.06 20.22
CA LYS A 157 12.32 -16.13 21.23
C LYS A 157 10.92 -16.31 21.84
N ARG A 158 9.87 -15.88 21.14
CA ARG A 158 8.48 -16.14 21.50
C ARG A 158 8.19 -17.61 21.22
N ARG A 159 8.15 -18.41 22.28
CA ARG A 159 8.06 -19.88 22.18
C ARG A 159 6.85 -20.38 21.41
N ARG A 160 5.65 -19.82 21.65
CA ARG A 160 4.39 -20.33 21.08
C ARG A 160 3.69 -19.32 20.18
N VAL A 161 3.17 -19.82 19.06
CA VAL A 161 2.41 -19.04 18.08
C VAL A 161 1.34 -19.88 17.39
N THR A 162 0.15 -19.30 17.21
CA THR A 162 -0.95 -19.99 16.51
C THR A 162 -0.73 -19.94 15.00
N ILE A 163 -0.79 -21.10 14.34
CA ILE A 163 -0.71 -21.23 12.88
C ILE A 163 -1.87 -22.06 12.33
N LYS A 164 -2.13 -21.95 11.03
CA LYS A 164 -3.12 -22.78 10.33
C LYS A 164 -2.44 -23.81 9.45
N ILE A 165 -2.83 -25.08 9.58
CA ILE A 165 -2.44 -26.16 8.68
C ILE A 165 -3.73 -26.79 8.14
N GLY A 166 -3.97 -26.62 6.84
CA GLY A 166 -5.27 -26.91 6.24
C GLY A 166 -6.38 -26.07 6.88
N ARG A 167 -7.43 -26.73 7.39
CA ARG A 167 -8.58 -26.06 8.04
C ARG A 167 -8.44 -25.93 9.55
N HIS A 168 -7.32 -26.36 10.13
CA HIS A 168 -7.19 -26.46 11.57
C HIS A 168 -6.12 -25.49 12.08
N GLU A 169 -6.42 -24.88 13.22
CA GLU A 169 -5.44 -24.12 14.00
C GLU A 169 -4.65 -25.05 14.90
N TYR A 170 -3.34 -24.81 14.95
CA TYR A 170 -2.36 -25.50 15.78
C TYR A 170 -1.58 -24.47 16.59
N GLU A 171 -1.13 -24.87 17.77
CA GLU A 171 -0.15 -24.12 18.55
C GLU A 171 1.25 -24.60 18.17
N ALA A 172 2.00 -23.77 17.46
CA ALA A 172 3.37 -24.05 17.07
C ALA A 172 4.34 -23.59 18.16
N ASP A 173 5.16 -24.52 18.64
CA ASP A 173 6.35 -24.25 19.44
C ASP A 173 7.55 -24.13 18.50
N VAL A 174 8.01 -22.89 18.25
CA VAL A 174 9.05 -22.59 17.25
C VAL A 174 10.45 -23.03 17.68
N LEU A 175 10.67 -23.30 18.97
CA LEU A 175 11.95 -23.74 19.50
C LEU A 175 12.10 -25.25 19.42
N SER A 176 11.07 -25.99 19.84
CA SER A 176 11.01 -27.45 19.70
C SER A 176 10.63 -27.91 18.29
N ARG A 177 10.15 -26.99 17.45
CA ARG A 177 9.74 -27.21 16.06
C ARG A 177 8.59 -28.21 15.94
N ILE A 178 7.58 -28.05 16.79
CA ILE A 178 6.39 -28.91 16.82
C ILE A 178 5.14 -28.04 16.80
N ALA A 179 4.14 -28.45 16.01
CA ALA A 179 2.80 -27.89 16.03
C ALA A 179 1.82 -28.89 16.64
N SER A 180 1.21 -28.50 17.76
CA SER A 180 0.34 -29.36 18.56
C SER A 180 -1.11 -28.88 18.50
N LYS A 181 -2.04 -29.83 18.55
CA LYS A 181 -3.47 -29.56 18.72
C LYS A 181 -4.11 -30.67 19.58
N PRO A 182 -4.93 -30.34 20.59
CA PRO A 182 -5.63 -31.34 21.38
C PRO A 182 -6.40 -32.34 20.51
N GLY A 183 -6.21 -33.64 20.79
CA GLY A 183 -6.87 -34.73 20.06
C GLY A 183 -6.30 -35.01 18.67
N ARG A 184 -5.16 -34.41 18.28
CA ARG A 184 -4.45 -34.73 17.03
C ARG A 184 -3.00 -35.06 17.29
N LYS A 185 -2.40 -35.83 16.37
CA LYS A 185 -0.97 -36.08 16.36
C LYS A 185 -0.23 -34.77 16.13
N ASP A 186 0.87 -34.59 16.86
CA ASP A 186 1.81 -33.49 16.68
C ASP A 186 2.41 -33.51 15.27
N ILE A 187 2.61 -32.32 14.73
CA ILE A 187 3.16 -32.10 13.39
C ILE A 187 4.57 -31.52 13.54
N GLU A 188 5.56 -32.14 12.90
CA GLU A 188 6.93 -31.63 12.86
C GLU A 188 7.01 -30.39 11.97
N LEU A 189 7.73 -29.37 12.45
CA LEU A 189 8.08 -28.17 11.70
C LEU A 189 9.55 -28.20 11.30
N LYS A 190 9.87 -27.68 10.12
CA LYS A 190 11.24 -27.55 9.62
C LYS A 190 11.51 -26.11 9.23
N ARG A 191 12.62 -25.56 9.73
CA ARG A 191 13.16 -24.26 9.33
C ARG A 191 14.39 -24.50 8.45
N VAL A 192 14.35 -23.99 7.24
CA VAL A 192 15.43 -24.14 6.24
C VAL A 192 15.90 -22.76 5.81
N ASP A 193 17.15 -22.43 6.15
CA ASP A 193 17.82 -21.26 5.58
C ASP A 193 18.05 -21.50 4.09
N GLN A 194 17.66 -20.53 3.26
CA GLN A 194 17.99 -20.57 1.85
C GLN A 194 19.48 -20.23 1.73
N LYS A 195 20.28 -21.14 1.16
CA LYS A 195 21.74 -20.94 1.03
C LYS A 195 22.03 -19.65 0.27
N ASP A 196 22.92 -18.85 0.85
CA ASP A 196 23.46 -17.60 0.35
C ASP A 196 24.13 -17.77 -1.02
N ASP A 197 23.40 -17.49 -2.10
CA ASP A 197 23.97 -16.85 -3.29
C ASP A 197 23.31 -15.47 -3.54
N SER A 198 22.38 -15.09 -2.66
CA SER A 198 21.55 -13.90 -2.81
C SER A 198 21.16 -13.28 -1.47
N SER A 199 22.04 -13.26 -0.44
CA SER A 199 21.86 -12.28 0.62
C SER A 199 21.94 -10.91 -0.01
N VAL A 200 20.78 -10.28 -0.18
CA VAL A 200 20.72 -8.90 -0.61
C VAL A 200 21.32 -8.06 0.51
N SER A 201 22.60 -7.73 0.38
CA SER A 201 23.25 -6.74 1.22
C SER A 201 22.74 -5.35 0.86
N LEU A 202 22.65 -4.48 1.86
CA LEU A 202 22.47 -3.06 1.60
C LEU A 202 23.73 -2.51 0.91
N PRO A 203 23.61 -1.49 0.06
CA PRO A 203 24.78 -0.87 -0.56
C PRO A 203 25.75 -0.34 0.49
N SER A 204 27.05 -0.59 0.33
CA SER A 204 28.08 -0.21 1.31
C SER A 204 28.23 1.29 1.53
N HIS A 205 27.78 2.11 0.57
CA HIS A 205 27.82 3.57 0.64
C HIS A 205 26.58 4.17 1.33
N TRP A 206 25.61 3.35 1.76
CA TRP A 206 24.46 3.83 2.51
C TRP A 206 24.84 4.18 3.95
N ALA A 207 24.22 5.23 4.48
CA ALA A 207 24.30 5.52 5.90
C ALA A 207 23.63 4.39 6.71
N ASN A 208 24.03 4.21 7.97
CA ASN A 208 23.38 3.25 8.87
C ASN A 208 21.88 3.57 8.98
N MET A 209 21.05 2.56 8.73
CA MET A 209 19.60 2.67 8.79
C MET A 209 19.02 1.68 9.80
N ASN A 210 17.88 2.00 10.40
CA ASN A 210 17.04 0.97 11.03
C ASN A 210 16.22 0.25 9.95
N ALA A 211 15.85 -1.00 10.22
CA ALA A 211 14.94 -1.74 9.36
C ALA A 211 13.55 -1.08 9.35
N GLY A 212 13.00 -0.82 8.15
CA GLY A 212 11.68 -0.21 7.98
C GLY A 212 11.66 1.32 7.82
N ASP A 213 12.77 2.01 8.11
CA ASP A 213 12.87 3.46 7.94
C ASP A 213 13.19 3.84 6.47
N VAL A 214 12.79 5.06 6.10
CA VAL A 214 13.14 5.69 4.83
C VAL A 214 13.91 6.97 5.10
N ASP A 215 15.15 7.00 4.65
CA ASP A 215 16.03 8.15 4.82
C ASP A 215 16.25 8.85 3.49
N GLN A 216 16.16 10.18 3.49
CA GLN A 216 16.51 11.03 2.36
C GLN A 216 17.82 11.74 2.69
N ILE A 217 18.90 11.31 2.04
CA ILE A 217 20.25 11.82 2.30
C ILE A 217 20.59 12.86 1.25
N LYS A 218 20.64 14.12 1.66
CA LYS A 218 21.10 15.21 0.78
C LYS A 218 22.55 14.98 0.36
N LEU A 219 22.78 14.90 -0.94
CA LEU A 219 24.11 14.73 -1.50
C LEU A 219 24.83 16.08 -1.58
N SER A 220 26.13 16.08 -1.24
CA SER A 220 26.98 17.26 -1.43
C SER A 220 27.22 17.49 -2.92
N ALA A 221 27.13 18.74 -3.37
CA ALA A 221 27.45 19.14 -4.75
C ALA A 221 28.90 18.78 -5.16
N SER A 222 29.81 18.61 -4.19
CA SER A 222 31.19 18.18 -4.42
C SER A 222 31.37 16.64 -4.47
N SER A 223 30.32 15.87 -4.21
CA SER A 223 30.41 14.41 -4.19
C SER A 223 30.40 13.81 -5.60
N THR A 224 31.11 12.69 -5.77
CA THR A 224 31.11 11.93 -7.03
C THR A 224 29.70 11.48 -7.42
N GLU A 225 28.90 11.02 -6.46
CA GLU A 225 27.52 10.57 -6.70
C GLU A 225 26.63 11.72 -7.22
N TYR A 226 26.77 12.94 -6.67
CA TYR A 226 26.07 14.11 -7.18
C TYR A 226 26.43 14.38 -8.65
N ALA A 227 27.73 14.43 -8.96
CA ALA A 227 28.22 14.74 -10.30
C ALA A 227 27.78 13.69 -11.33
N GLU A 228 27.75 12.41 -10.96
CA GLU A 228 27.26 11.33 -11.83
C GLU A 228 25.77 11.48 -12.15
N VAL A 229 24.95 11.79 -11.13
CA VAL A 229 23.52 11.95 -11.34
C VAL A 229 23.20 13.21 -12.14
N GLU A 230 23.87 14.32 -11.83
CA GLU A 230 23.75 15.55 -12.62
C GLU A 230 24.11 15.28 -14.09
N LYS A 231 25.22 14.58 -14.35
CA LYS A 231 25.64 14.23 -15.70
C LYS A 231 24.55 13.43 -16.45
N GLU A 232 23.98 12.40 -15.83
CA GLU A 232 22.90 11.63 -16.45
C GLU A 232 21.64 12.47 -16.68
N PHE A 233 21.30 13.36 -15.75
CA PHE A 233 20.17 14.27 -15.92
C PHE A 233 20.39 15.22 -17.10
N ARG A 234 21.55 15.88 -17.18
CA ARG A 234 21.90 16.79 -18.27
C ARG A 234 21.96 16.09 -19.63
N ARG A 235 22.35 14.82 -19.67
CA ARG A 235 22.36 13.99 -20.90
C ARG A 235 20.99 13.89 -21.56
N THR A 236 19.90 14.08 -20.82
CA THR A 236 18.53 14.09 -21.36
C THR A 236 18.17 15.36 -22.13
N GLY A 237 19.04 16.37 -22.14
CA GLY A 237 18.79 17.68 -22.77
C GLY A 237 18.06 18.68 -21.86
N LEU A 238 17.80 18.32 -20.60
CA LEU A 238 17.16 19.20 -19.62
C LEU A 238 18.15 20.24 -19.06
N ALA A 239 17.79 21.51 -19.19
CA ALA A 239 18.59 22.65 -18.75
C ALA A 239 18.16 23.26 -17.41
N SER A 240 17.21 22.64 -16.70
CA SER A 240 16.65 23.14 -15.44
C SER A 240 17.71 23.35 -14.35
N THR A 241 17.54 24.35 -13.50
CA THR A 241 18.42 24.58 -12.34
C THR A 241 18.18 23.49 -11.31
N ILE A 242 19.23 22.76 -10.92
CA ILE A 242 19.15 21.73 -9.87
C ILE A 242 19.30 22.43 -8.52
N ILE A 243 18.24 22.42 -7.69
CA ILE A 243 18.29 22.98 -6.34
C ILE A 243 19.02 22.03 -5.39
N GLN A 244 18.65 20.74 -5.45
CA GLN A 244 19.25 19.71 -4.62
C GLN A 244 19.05 18.31 -5.20
N ILE A 245 19.86 17.39 -4.69
CA ILE A 245 19.95 15.97 -5.05
C ILE A 245 19.89 15.19 -3.74
N GLU A 246 18.85 14.38 -3.55
CA GLU A 246 18.70 13.54 -2.35
C GLU A 246 18.69 12.06 -2.70
N ARG A 247 19.56 11.27 -2.06
CA ARG A 247 19.57 9.81 -2.17
C ARG A 247 18.52 9.23 -1.23
N VAL A 248 17.55 8.50 -1.80
CA VAL A 248 16.54 7.77 -1.01
C VAL A 248 17.08 6.40 -0.62
N GLN A 249 17.17 6.17 0.68
CA GLN A 249 17.51 4.87 1.24
C GLN A 249 16.24 4.24 1.82
N ASN A 250 15.86 3.07 1.31
CA ASN A 250 14.73 2.28 1.81
C ASN A 250 15.14 0.80 1.73
N SER A 251 15.46 0.23 2.90
CA SER A 251 16.03 -1.12 3.01
C SER A 251 15.09 -2.21 2.49
N THR A 252 13.80 -2.13 2.83
CA THR A 252 12.78 -3.10 2.39
C THR A 252 12.59 -3.06 0.87
N LEU A 253 12.44 -1.86 0.29
CA LEU A 253 12.27 -1.72 -1.16
C LEU A 253 13.52 -2.15 -1.93
N TRP A 254 14.71 -1.86 -1.41
CA TRP A 254 15.98 -2.34 -1.97
C TRP A 254 16.05 -3.87 -1.99
N MET A 255 15.69 -4.51 -0.87
CA MET A 255 15.67 -5.97 -0.76
C MET A 255 14.71 -6.59 -1.79
N ILE A 256 13.47 -6.06 -1.86
CA ILE A 256 12.47 -6.51 -2.84
C ILE A 256 13.00 -6.34 -4.27
N TYR A 257 13.63 -5.20 -4.56
CA TYR A 257 14.17 -4.93 -5.87
C TYR A 257 15.22 -5.97 -6.29
N MET A 258 16.24 -6.17 -5.46
CA MET A 258 17.34 -7.08 -5.77
C MET A 258 16.87 -8.53 -5.90
N ILE A 259 15.90 -8.95 -5.07
CA ILE A 259 15.26 -10.27 -5.22
C ILE A 259 14.63 -10.40 -6.62
N LYS A 260 13.85 -9.41 -7.06
CA LYS A 260 13.22 -9.43 -8.39
C LYS A 260 14.24 -9.35 -9.51
N LYS A 261 15.28 -8.54 -9.36
CA LYS A 261 16.38 -8.46 -10.33
C LYS A 261 17.03 -9.82 -10.53
N ASN A 262 17.38 -10.52 -9.44
CA ASN A 262 17.97 -11.85 -9.51
C ASN A 262 17.02 -12.87 -10.18
N GLN A 263 15.71 -12.80 -9.89
CA GLN A 263 14.71 -13.63 -10.56
C GLN A 263 14.65 -13.36 -12.08
N PHE A 264 14.75 -12.09 -12.50
CA PHE A 264 14.80 -11.75 -13.93
C PHE A 264 16.11 -12.20 -14.59
N ASP A 265 17.25 -12.01 -13.92
CA ASP A 265 18.55 -12.42 -14.46
C ASP A 265 18.61 -13.93 -14.69
N GLN A 266 18.08 -14.73 -13.74
CA GLN A 266 17.95 -16.18 -13.89
C GLN A 266 16.96 -16.55 -14.99
N LYS A 267 15.78 -15.92 -15.02
CA LYS A 267 14.75 -16.22 -16.02
C LYS A 267 15.20 -15.93 -17.45
N ASN A 268 15.95 -14.84 -17.63
CA ASN A 268 16.40 -14.37 -18.94
C ASN A 268 17.79 -14.91 -19.29
N SER A 269 18.46 -15.61 -18.39
CA SER A 269 19.81 -16.16 -18.55
C SER A 269 20.86 -15.10 -18.92
N HIS A 270 20.64 -13.84 -18.53
CA HIS A 270 21.56 -12.72 -18.72
C HIS A 270 21.29 -11.60 -17.71
N THR A 271 22.24 -10.69 -17.51
CA THR A 271 22.14 -9.60 -16.52
C THR A 271 21.73 -8.25 -17.10
N ASN A 272 21.55 -8.14 -18.42
CA ASN A 272 21.14 -6.90 -19.09
C ASN A 272 19.63 -6.61 -18.98
N ASN A 273 19.09 -6.64 -17.76
CA ASN A 273 17.67 -6.38 -17.46
C ASN A 273 17.44 -5.03 -16.78
N GLU A 274 18.50 -4.33 -16.38
CA GLU A 274 18.46 -3.10 -15.60
C GLU A 274 18.81 -1.87 -16.46
N ARG A 275 18.09 -0.77 -16.28
CA ARG A 275 18.34 0.52 -16.94
C ARG A 275 18.14 1.66 -15.94
N LYS A 276 18.97 2.71 -16.02
CA LYS A 276 18.83 3.95 -15.23
C LYS A 276 17.92 4.94 -15.94
N LEU A 277 16.88 5.40 -15.24
CA LEU A 277 15.73 6.07 -15.84
C LEU A 277 15.19 7.17 -14.90
N PHE A 278 14.53 8.18 -15.46
CA PHE A 278 13.95 9.31 -14.71
C PHE A 278 12.43 9.20 -14.62
N HIS A 279 11.86 9.68 -13.51
CA HIS A 279 10.42 9.74 -13.29
C HIS A 279 10.04 11.10 -12.70
N GLY A 280 9.24 11.88 -13.44
CA GLY A 280 8.65 13.12 -12.95
C GLY A 280 7.36 12.83 -12.20
N THR A 281 7.17 13.48 -11.05
CA THR A 281 5.96 13.36 -10.23
C THR A 281 5.73 14.64 -9.44
N SER A 282 4.56 14.80 -8.84
CA SER A 282 4.21 15.97 -8.04
C SER A 282 4.83 15.91 -6.63
N ALA A 283 4.88 17.04 -5.93
CA ALA A 283 5.53 17.11 -4.62
C ALA A 283 4.81 16.24 -3.57
N ASP A 284 3.48 16.17 -3.63
CA ASP A 284 2.60 15.42 -2.72
C ASP A 284 2.77 13.89 -2.81
N THR A 285 3.16 13.37 -3.98
CA THR A 285 3.33 11.92 -4.20
C THR A 285 4.73 11.44 -3.84
N THR A 286 5.70 12.33 -3.71
CA THR A 286 7.11 11.94 -3.63
C THR A 286 7.42 11.18 -2.34
N ASP A 287 6.97 11.68 -1.19
CA ASP A 287 7.12 11.00 0.11
C ASP A 287 6.47 9.63 0.11
N GLN A 288 5.32 9.51 -0.56
CA GLN A 288 4.65 8.23 -0.65
C GLN A 288 5.45 7.22 -1.48
N ILE A 289 5.98 7.62 -2.64
CA ILE A 289 6.81 6.73 -3.44
C ILE A 289 8.10 6.40 -2.67
N ASN A 290 8.65 7.34 -1.86
CA ASN A 290 9.83 7.08 -1.02
C ASN A 290 9.55 5.96 -0.01
N ARG A 291 8.36 5.95 0.60
CA ARG A 291 7.92 4.94 1.57
C ARG A 291 7.47 3.62 0.94
N SER A 292 6.68 3.71 -0.12
CA SER A 292 5.92 2.58 -0.65
C SER A 292 6.37 2.08 -2.03
N GLY A 293 7.33 2.75 -2.65
CA GLY A 293 7.81 2.43 -3.99
C GLY A 293 6.77 2.74 -5.07
N PHE A 294 7.09 2.35 -6.30
CA PHE A 294 6.20 2.53 -7.45
C PHE A 294 5.08 1.50 -7.44
N ASN A 295 3.86 1.97 -7.67
CA ASN A 295 2.68 1.15 -7.93
C ASN A 295 2.32 1.28 -9.42
N ARG A 296 1.96 0.16 -10.06
CA ARG A 296 1.45 0.17 -11.44
C ARG A 296 0.11 0.92 -11.54
N SER A 297 -0.66 0.94 -10.45
CA SER A 297 -1.74 1.90 -10.27
C SER A 297 -1.19 3.29 -9.93
N PHE A 298 -0.08 3.74 -10.52
CA PHE A 298 0.34 5.15 -10.58
C PHE A 298 0.58 5.61 -12.03
N ALA A 299 0.38 4.73 -13.01
CA ALA A 299 0.45 5.08 -14.42
C ALA A 299 -0.78 5.90 -14.84
N GLY A 300 -0.67 7.23 -14.90
CA GLY A 300 -1.74 8.08 -15.44
C GLY A 300 -1.65 9.58 -15.12
N SER A 301 -1.10 9.96 -13.97
CA SER A 301 -1.07 11.38 -13.51
C SER A 301 0.22 12.13 -13.88
N ALA A 302 1.08 11.56 -14.73
CA ALA A 302 2.32 12.21 -15.16
C ALA A 302 2.04 13.35 -16.14
N VAL A 303 2.16 14.59 -15.67
CA VAL A 303 2.27 15.78 -16.54
C VAL A 303 3.72 15.88 -17.01
N GLY A 304 3.99 15.39 -18.22
CA GLY A 304 5.31 15.53 -18.87
C GLY A 304 6.03 14.20 -19.13
N MET A 305 6.63 14.11 -20.31
CA MET A 305 7.04 12.89 -21.00
C MET A 305 8.03 11.98 -20.27
N VAL A 306 7.98 10.72 -20.72
CA VAL A 306 8.94 9.60 -20.59
C VAL A 306 8.68 8.65 -19.41
N PHE A 307 7.93 7.59 -19.71
CA PHE A 307 7.74 6.42 -18.86
C PHE A 307 9.01 5.60 -18.78
N PHE A 308 9.61 5.43 -17.61
CA PHE A 308 10.62 4.39 -17.43
C PHE A 308 10.83 4.01 -15.95
N HIS A 309 10.87 2.70 -15.66
CA HIS A 309 10.92 2.11 -14.32
C HIS A 309 12.36 2.03 -13.78
N TYR A 310 12.62 2.55 -12.58
CA TYR A 310 13.92 2.45 -11.93
C TYR A 310 13.85 1.95 -10.48
N PHE A 311 14.87 1.17 -10.14
CA PHE A 311 15.37 0.94 -8.79
C PHE A 311 16.89 0.84 -8.95
N GLN A 312 17.66 1.81 -8.46
CA GLN A 312 18.99 1.56 -7.88
C GLN A 312 19.63 2.80 -7.26
N HIS A 313 19.28 4.01 -7.70
CA HIS A 313 19.77 5.28 -7.14
C HIS A 313 18.66 6.32 -7.29
N ARG A 314 17.72 6.35 -6.35
CA ARG A 314 16.70 7.39 -6.42
C ARG A 314 17.34 8.67 -5.92
N THR A 315 17.67 9.52 -6.87
CA THR A 315 17.97 10.92 -6.64
C THR A 315 16.69 11.71 -6.84
N GLN A 316 16.27 12.44 -5.81
CA GLN A 316 15.25 13.46 -5.96
C GLN A 316 15.89 14.75 -6.47
N LEU A 317 15.42 15.26 -7.61
CA LEU A 317 15.83 16.53 -8.18
C LEU A 317 14.71 17.53 -7.94
N TYR A 318 15.02 18.61 -7.22
CA TYR A 318 14.10 19.74 -7.06
C TYR A 318 14.50 20.82 -8.06
N PHE A 319 13.50 21.40 -8.72
CA PHE A 319 13.64 22.49 -9.68
C PHE A 319 12.86 23.70 -9.18
N ASP A 320 13.41 24.90 -9.39
CA ASP A 320 12.62 26.13 -9.29
C ASP A 320 11.87 26.30 -10.62
N HIS A 321 10.58 26.58 -10.55
CA HIS A 321 9.75 26.88 -11.71
C HIS A 321 9.92 28.32 -12.19
#